data_AF-A0A4R6QGR0-F1
#
_entry.id   AF-A0A4R6QGR0-F1
#
_cell.length_a   1.000
_cell.length_b   1.000
_cell.length_c   1.000
_cell.angle_alpha   90.00
_cell.angle_beta   90.00
_cell.angle_gamma   90.00
#
_symmetry.space_group_name_H-M   'P 1'
#
loop_
_entity.id
_entity.type
_entity.pdbx_description
1 polymer ?
#
loop_
_entity_poly.entity_id
_entity_poly.type
_entity_poly.pdbx_seq_one_letter_code
_entity_poly.pdbx_strand_id
1 'polypeptide(L)'
;MFYALTWFVVVALLALWTLLAWALHAVAIWSVLNAGGLAGAAPGVGGIRLPDWLEPWVPPEVAQWVSQVLAGLAPMVENLLQAAPALADGVTIATWVLWGLGSVLLVLLGIGLHLLVALWRRHSGNGSGPHAGSSISTG
;
A
#
# COMPACT_ATOMS: atom_id res chain seq x y z
N MET A 1 -31.77 5.01 -7.20
CA MET A 1 -30.82 6.13 -6.98
C MET A 1 -29.85 5.82 -5.84
N PHE A 2 -30.29 5.73 -4.57
CA PHE A 2 -29.40 5.46 -3.43
C PHE A 2 -28.50 4.22 -3.58
N TYR A 3 -29.02 3.08 -4.04
CA TYR A 3 -28.20 1.88 -4.25
C TYR A 3 -27.08 2.05 -5.30
N ALA A 4 -27.35 2.80 -6.37
CA ALA A 4 -26.36 3.07 -7.41
C ALA A 4 -25.26 4.02 -6.89
N LEU A 5 -25.64 5.03 -6.10
CA LEU A 5 -24.69 5.94 -5.47
C LEU A 5 -23.80 5.21 -4.45
N THR A 6 -24.38 4.33 -3.63
CA THR A 6 -23.64 3.50 -2.67
C THR A 6 -22.61 2.61 -3.38
N TRP A 7 -23.01 1.90 -4.43
CA TRP A 7 -22.08 1.07 -5.20
C TRP A 7 -21.04 1.89 -5.94
N PHE A 8 -21.39 3.05 -6.48
CA PHE A 8 -20.45 3.97 -7.10
C PHE A 8 -19.35 4.39 -6.11
N VAL A 9 -19.70 4.75 -4.88
CA VAL A 9 -18.73 5.10 -3.83
C VAL A 9 -17.85 3.91 -3.48
N VAL A 10 -18.41 2.70 -3.33
CA VAL A 10 -17.63 1.48 -3.03
C VAL A 10 -16.64 1.16 -4.16
N VAL A 11 -17.08 1.26 -5.42
CA VAL A 11 -16.22 1.03 -6.59
C VAL A 11 -15.13 2.10 -6.70
N ALA A 12 -15.46 3.37 -6.49
CA ALA A 12 -14.47 4.45 -6.48
C ALA A 12 -13.43 4.27 -5.36
N LEU A 13 -13.87 3.85 -4.17
CA LEU A 13 -12.99 3.58 -3.04
C LEU A 13 -12.11 2.34 -3.28
N LEU A 14 -12.65 1.30 -3.91
CA LEU A 14 -11.89 0.12 -4.32
C LEU A 14 -10.86 0.46 -5.40
N ALA A 15 -11.22 1.30 -6.37
CA ALA A 15 -10.31 1.79 -7.39
C ALA A 15 -9.16 2.60 -6.77
N LEU A 16 -9.48 3.52 -5.86
CA LEU A 16 -8.48 4.30 -5.13
C LEU A 16 -7.57 3.42 -4.26
N TRP A 17 -8.15 2.45 -3.56
CA TRP A 17 -7.40 1.48 -2.75
C TRP A 17 -6.45 0.64 -3.61
N THR A 18 -6.93 0.18 -4.77
CA THR A 18 -6.13 -0.58 -5.73
C THR A 18 -4.98 0.27 -6.26
N LEU A 19 -5.26 1.51 -6.69
CA LEU A 19 -4.24 2.46 -7.13
C LEU A 19 -3.17 2.69 -6.05
N LEU A 20 -3.59 2.88 -4.79
CA LEU A 20 -2.68 3.12 -3.68
C LEU A 20 -1.78 1.91 -3.40
N ALA A 21 -2.35 0.70 -3.35
CA ALA A 21 -1.59 -0.54 -3.12
C ALA A 21 -0.54 -0.77 -4.21
N TRP A 22 -0.91 -0.59 -5.48
CA TRP A 22 0.01 -0.75 -6.61
C TRP A 22 1.05 0.36 -6.69
N ALA A 23 0.70 1.61 -6.34
CA ALA A 23 1.66 2.71 -6.27
C ALA A 23 2.74 2.45 -5.20
N LEU A 24 2.34 2.04 -4.01
CA LEU A 24 3.28 1.69 -2.93
C LEU A 24 4.18 0.51 -3.33
N HIS A 25 3.62 -0.51 -3.96
CA HIS A 25 4.37 -1.64 -4.48
C HIS A 25 5.40 -1.23 -5.54
N ALA A 26 5.01 -0.39 -6.50
CA ALA A 26 5.90 0.12 -7.54
C ALA A 26 7.06 0.95 -6.96
N VAL A 27 6.79 1.80 -5.97
CA VAL A 27 7.83 2.57 -5.26
C VAL A 27 8.79 1.64 -4.52
N ALA A 28 8.28 0.60 -3.87
CA ALA A 28 9.10 -0.37 -3.17
C ALA A 28 10.01 -1.15 -4.14
N ILE A 29 9.45 -1.69 -5.23
CA ILE A 29 10.25 -2.39 -6.27
C ILE A 29 11.27 -1.43 -6.90
N TRP A 30 10.86 -0.21 -7.26
CA TRP A 30 11.76 0.80 -7.80
C TRP A 30 12.91 1.08 -6.83
N SER A 31 12.63 1.20 -5.53
CA SER A 31 13.66 1.43 -4.51
C SER A 31 14.66 0.27 -4.43
N VAL A 32 14.18 -0.98 -4.49
CA VAL A 32 15.04 -2.18 -4.49
C VAL A 32 15.90 -2.25 -5.75
N LEU A 33 15.33 -2.00 -6.93
CA LEU A 33 16.05 -2.02 -8.20
C LEU A 33 17.10 -0.89 -8.28
N ASN A 34 16.81 0.27 -7.73
CA ASN A 34 17.71 1.41 -7.69
C ASN A 34 18.64 1.39 -6.47
N ALA A 35 18.46 0.47 -5.52
CA ALA A 35 19.37 0.30 -4.38
C ALA A 35 20.80 0.00 -4.87
N GLY A 36 20.94 -0.79 -5.94
CA GLY A 36 22.23 -1.05 -6.58
C GLY A 36 22.80 0.13 -7.38
N GLY A 37 21.97 1.08 -7.83
CA GLY A 37 22.44 2.32 -8.49
C GLY A 37 22.87 3.39 -7.48
N LEU A 38 22.17 3.47 -6.33
CA LEU A 38 22.52 4.32 -5.20
C LEU A 38 23.73 3.78 -4.43
N ALA A 39 23.88 2.46 -4.33
CA ALA A 39 25.06 1.79 -3.81
C ALA A 39 26.20 1.71 -4.84
N GLY A 40 25.90 1.59 -6.14
CA GLY A 40 26.89 1.53 -7.24
C GLY A 40 27.52 2.88 -7.60
N ALA A 41 26.94 3.99 -7.15
CA ALA A 41 27.65 5.27 -7.05
C ALA A 41 28.79 5.24 -6.00
N ALA A 42 28.83 4.21 -5.15
CA ALA A 42 29.99 3.82 -4.37
C ALA A 42 30.67 2.63 -5.07
N PRO A 43 31.68 2.86 -5.93
CA PRO A 43 32.32 1.80 -6.69
C PRO A 43 33.08 0.86 -5.75
N GLY A 44 32.51 -0.29 -5.39
CA GLY A 44 33.21 -1.42 -4.77
C GLY A 44 33.98 -1.07 -3.49
N VAL A 45 33.47 -1.48 -2.33
CA VAL A 45 34.04 -1.19 -1.00
C VAL A 45 35.49 -1.69 -0.78
N GLY A 46 36.12 -2.34 -1.76
CA GLY A 46 37.56 -2.65 -1.80
C GLY A 46 38.43 -1.76 -2.70
N GLY A 47 37.85 -0.77 -3.39
CA GLY A 47 38.54 0.02 -4.44
C GLY A 47 38.04 1.46 -4.61
N ILE A 48 37.28 2.00 -3.64
CA ILE A 48 36.95 3.44 -3.60
C ILE A 48 38.24 4.20 -3.32
N ARG A 49 39.02 4.44 -4.37
CA ARG A 49 40.00 5.50 -4.36
C ARG A 49 39.24 6.80 -4.27
N LEU A 50 39.70 7.64 -3.36
CA LEU A 50 39.28 9.03 -3.31
C LEU A 50 39.40 9.58 -4.74
N PRO A 51 38.37 10.24 -5.29
CA PRO A 51 38.46 10.79 -6.63
C PRO A 51 39.72 11.63 -6.76
N ASP A 52 40.45 11.53 -7.88
CA ASP A 52 41.78 12.17 -8.02
C ASP A 52 41.74 13.69 -7.77
N TRP A 53 40.58 14.34 -7.91
CA TRP A 53 40.37 15.76 -7.61
C TRP A 53 40.26 16.08 -6.10
N LEU A 54 39.98 15.09 -5.26
CA LEU A 54 39.88 15.17 -3.80
C LEU A 54 41.19 14.79 -3.09
N GLU A 55 42.07 14.05 -3.75
CA GLU A 55 43.39 13.67 -3.20
C GLU A 55 44.19 14.86 -2.65
N PRO A 56 44.25 16.04 -3.30
CA PRO A 56 45.01 17.18 -2.77
C PRO A 56 44.34 17.87 -1.57
N TRP A 57 43.03 17.69 -1.40
CA TRP A 57 42.21 18.45 -0.45
C TRP A 57 41.83 17.66 0.81
N VAL A 58 42.12 16.35 0.85
CA VAL A 58 41.78 15.49 1.97
C VAL A 58 43.05 15.06 2.70
N PRO A 59 43.20 15.42 3.98
CA PRO A 59 44.29 14.92 4.81
C PRO A 59 44.26 13.39 4.90
N PRO A 60 45.42 12.73 4.90
CA PRO A 60 45.50 11.27 4.91
C PRO A 60 44.78 10.62 6.11
N GLU A 61 44.69 11.32 7.25
CA GLU A 61 43.98 10.88 8.44
C GLU A 61 42.46 10.76 8.20
N VAL A 62 41.89 11.70 7.46
CA VAL A 62 40.45 11.71 7.12
C VAL A 62 40.14 10.58 6.14
N ALA A 63 41.01 10.36 5.15
CA ALA A 63 40.86 9.26 4.20
C ALA A 63 40.91 7.88 4.89
N GLN A 64 41.81 7.70 5.86
CA GLN A 64 41.86 6.48 6.67
C GLN A 64 40.62 6.29 7.54
N TRP A 65 40.13 7.35 8.18
CA TRP A 65 38.94 7.27 9.02
C TRP A 65 37.69 6.91 8.21
N VAL A 66 37.51 7.53 7.04
CA VAL A 66 36.42 7.20 6.11
C VAL A 66 36.52 5.75 5.63
N SER A 67 37.73 5.29 5.29
CA SER A 67 37.95 3.91 4.85
C SER A 67 37.62 2.89 5.96
N GLN A 68 37.93 3.19 7.22
CA GLN A 68 37.56 2.33 8.36
C GLN A 68 36.05 2.29 8.58
N VAL A 69 35.36 3.43 8.49
CA VAL A 69 33.90 3.49 8.60
C VAL A 69 33.25 2.71 7.46
N LEU A 70 33.76 2.85 6.24
CA LEU A 70 33.24 2.15 5.07
C LEU A 70 33.49 0.64 5.14
N ALA A 71 34.66 0.22 5.62
CA ALA A 71 34.97 -1.17 5.90
C ALA A 71 34.06 -1.74 7.01
N GLY A 72 33.69 -0.93 8.00
CA GLY A 72 32.71 -1.31 9.03
C GLY A 72 31.27 -1.43 8.52
N LEU A 73 30.92 -0.68 7.48
CA LEU A 73 29.62 -0.71 6.82
C LEU A 73 29.51 -1.80 5.74
N ALA A 74 30.64 -2.27 5.19
CA ALA A 74 30.68 -3.28 4.14
C ALA A 74 29.84 -4.53 4.45
N PRO A 75 29.95 -5.14 5.65
CA PRO A 75 29.17 -6.34 5.99
C PRO A 75 27.68 -6.04 6.07
N MET A 76 27.30 -4.84 6.54
CA MET A 76 25.88 -4.45 6.62
C MET A 76 25.27 -4.29 5.23
N VAL A 77 26.00 -3.67 4.30
CA VAL A 77 25.58 -3.51 2.90
C VAL A 77 25.48 -4.87 2.20
N GLU A 78 26.47 -5.75 2.40
CA GLU A 78 26.48 -7.11 1.84
C GLU A 78 25.28 -7.93 2.35
N ASN A 79 24.99 -7.84 3.65
CA ASN A 79 23.86 -8.53 4.27
C ASN A 79 22.51 -7.97 3.77
N LEU A 80 22.43 -6.66 3.53
CA LEU A 80 21.25 -6.02 2.94
C LEU A 80 21.05 -6.42 1.47
N LEU A 81 22.14 -6.53 0.69
CA LEU A 81 22.10 -7.00 -0.69
C LEU A 81 21.68 -8.48 -0.76
N GLN A 82 22.19 -9.33 0.14
CA GLN A 82 21.76 -10.72 0.23
C GLN A 82 20.29 -10.85 0.64
N ALA A 83 19.79 -9.95 1.48
CA ALA A 83 18.38 -9.92 1.87
C ALA A 83 17.48 -9.28 0.80
N ALA A 84 18.03 -8.51 -0.15
CA ALA A 84 17.26 -7.75 -1.13
C ALA A 84 16.30 -8.61 -1.99
N PRO A 85 16.68 -9.81 -2.48
CA PRO A 85 15.75 -10.69 -3.19
C PRO A 85 14.59 -11.16 -2.31
N ALA A 86 14.88 -11.56 -1.06
CA ALA A 86 13.86 -11.99 -0.11
C ALA A 86 12.93 -10.83 0.30
N LEU A 87 13.45 -9.60 0.39
CA LEU A 87 12.68 -8.39 0.61
C LEU A 87 11.79 -8.06 -0.60
N ALA A 88 12.29 -8.22 -1.83
CA ALA A 88 11.50 -8.01 -3.04
C ALA A 88 10.33 -9.01 -3.15
N ASP A 89 10.61 -10.29 -2.87
CA ASP A 89 9.59 -11.34 -2.85
C ASP A 89 8.58 -11.11 -1.70
N GLY A 90 9.07 -10.74 -0.52
CA GLY A 90 8.25 -10.41 0.65
C GLY A 90 7.34 -9.20 0.41
N VAL A 91 7.83 -8.14 -0.24
CA VAL A 91 7.05 -6.96 -0.61
C VAL A 91 5.90 -7.34 -1.55
N THR A 92 6.14 -8.24 -2.49
CA THR A 92 5.11 -8.72 -3.41
C THR A 92 4.02 -9.49 -2.68
N ILE A 93 4.40 -10.44 -1.82
CA ILE A 93 3.46 -11.22 -1.01
C ILE A 93 2.66 -10.30 -0.06
N ALA A 94 3.34 -9.38 0.62
CA ALA A 94 2.69 -8.42 1.52
C ALA A 94 1.70 -7.51 0.76
N THR A 95 2.05 -7.09 -0.45
CA THR A 95 1.16 -6.30 -1.33
C THR A 95 -0.10 -7.08 -1.68
N TRP A 96 0.03 -8.35 -2.07
CA TRP A 96 -1.13 -9.22 -2.35
C TRP A 96 -2.04 -9.39 -1.14
N VAL A 97 -1.47 -9.63 0.04
CA VAL A 97 -2.23 -9.78 1.30
C VAL A 97 -2.95 -8.48 1.66
N LEU A 98 -2.26 -7.35 1.62
CA LEU A 98 -2.83 -6.04 1.96
C LEU A 98 -3.93 -5.64 0.97
N TRP A 99 -3.67 -5.80 -0.33
CA TRP A 99 -4.64 -5.50 -1.38
C TRP A 99 -5.88 -6.40 -1.26
N GLY A 100 -5.68 -7.71 -1.10
CA GLY A 100 -6.76 -8.69 -0.97
C GLY A 100 -7.61 -8.44 0.27
N LEU A 101 -6.99 -8.22 1.43
CA LEU A 101 -7.69 -7.94 2.68
C LEU A 101 -8.53 -6.66 2.58
N GLY A 102 -7.97 -5.58 2.04
CA GLY A 102 -8.70 -4.33 1.85
C GLY A 102 -9.84 -4.46 0.84
N SER A 103 -9.64 -5.22 -0.25
CA SER A 103 -10.69 -5.47 -1.24
C SER A 103 -11.87 -6.25 -0.65
N VAL A 104 -11.58 -7.30 0.15
CA VAL A 104 -12.61 -8.07 0.86
C VAL A 104 -13.37 -7.17 1.83
N LEU A 105 -12.69 -6.34 2.62
CA LEU A 105 -13.32 -5.43 3.56
C LEU A 105 -14.27 -4.44 2.87
N LEU A 106 -13.84 -3.86 1.75
CA LEU A 106 -14.62 -2.89 0.97
C LEU A 106 -15.86 -3.53 0.33
N VAL A 107 -15.74 -4.75 -0.19
CA VAL A 107 -16.87 -5.51 -0.73
C VAL A 107 -17.86 -5.86 0.38
N LEU A 108 -17.39 -6.34 1.53
CA LEU A 108 -18.25 -6.63 2.68
C LEU A 108 -18.97 -5.37 3.19
N LEU A 109 -18.29 -4.23 3.19
CA LEU A 109 -18.91 -2.94 3.53
C LEU A 109 -20.04 -2.59 2.55
N GLY A 110 -19.83 -2.78 1.25
CA GLY A 110 -20.85 -2.58 0.22
C GLY A 110 -22.07 -3.49 0.42
N ILE A 111 -21.84 -4.78 0.68
CA ILE A 111 -22.90 -5.76 0.96
C ILE A 111 -23.66 -5.39 2.24
N GLY A 112 -22.95 -5.05 3.32
CA GLY A 112 -23.55 -4.66 4.60
C GLY A 112 -24.43 -3.43 4.47
N LEU A 113 -23.95 -2.39 3.76
CA LEU A 113 -24.72 -1.18 3.51
C LEU A 113 -25.95 -1.46 2.63
N HIS A 114 -25.80 -2.33 1.63
CA HIS A 114 -26.91 -2.77 0.78
C HIS A 114 -28.01 -3.48 1.59
N LEU A 115 -27.60 -4.41 2.46
CA LEU A 115 -28.51 -5.12 3.36
C LEU A 115 -29.19 -4.13 4.30
N LEU A 116 -28.45 -3.24 4.97
CA LEU A 116 -29.01 -2.26 5.91
C LEU A 116 -30.13 -1.41 5.27
N VAL A 117 -29.91 -0.93 4.04
CA VAL A 117 -30.93 -0.18 3.28
C VAL A 117 -32.13 -1.06 2.95
N ALA A 118 -31.92 -2.34 2.60
CA ALA A 118 -33.02 -3.27 2.37
C ALA A 118 -33.80 -3.57 3.66
N LEU A 119 -33.11 -3.68 4.80
CA LEU A 119 -33.72 -3.95 6.11
C LEU A 119 -34.55 -2.75 6.60
N TRP A 120 -34.08 -1.54 6.30
CA TRP A 120 -34.77 -0.30 6.65
C TRP A 120 -36.08 -0.16 5.87
N ARG A 121 -36.06 -0.38 4.55
CA ARG A 121 -37.27 -0.24 3.69
C ARG A 121 -38.38 -1.20 4.10
N ARG A 122 -38.07 -2.45 4.44
CA ARG A 122 -39.09 -3.42 4.86
C ARG A 122 -39.74 -3.04 6.18
N HIS A 123 -39.02 -2.37 7.08
CA HIS A 123 -39.59 -1.93 8.37
C HIS A 123 -40.46 -0.68 8.20
N SER A 124 -40.07 0.25 7.32
CA SER A 124 -40.88 1.43 6.99
C SER A 124 -42.11 1.12 6.13
N GLY A 125 -42.12 0.03 5.37
CA GLY A 125 -43.26 -0.40 4.54
C GLY A 125 -44.37 -1.16 5.29
N ASN A 126 -44.12 -1.60 6.53
CA ASN A 126 -45.06 -2.43 7.30
C ASN A 126 -45.99 -1.62 8.23
N GLY A 127 -45.91 -0.28 8.20
CA GLY A 127 -46.64 0.64 9.08
C GLY A 127 -47.76 1.45 8.42
N SER A 128 -48.13 1.17 7.17
CA SER A 128 -49.21 1.91 6.49
C SER A 128 -49.97 1.02 5.50
N GLY A 129 -50.84 0.16 6.03
CA GLY A 129 -51.98 -0.42 5.31
C GLY A 129 -53.29 0.18 5.85
N PRO A 130 -54.32 0.41 5.02
CA PRO A 130 -55.23 1.54 5.13
C PRO A 130 -56.34 1.35 6.15
N HIS A 131 -56.86 2.47 6.66
CA HIS A 131 -58.18 2.62 7.25
C HIS A 131 -59.20 1.71 6.53
N ALA A 132 -59.65 0.64 7.19
CA ALA A 132 -60.89 -0.05 6.83
C ALA A 132 -62.05 0.88 7.21
N GLY A 133 -62.29 1.87 6.34
CA GLY A 133 -63.44 2.74 6.39
C GLY A 133 -64.72 1.93 6.20
N SER A 134 -65.62 2.11 7.18
CA SER A 134 -67.06 1.96 7.13
C SER A 134 -67.73 1.45 5.85
N SER A 135 -68.54 0.40 5.99
CA SER A 135 -69.85 0.37 5.35
C SER A 135 -70.89 -0.19 6.32
N ILE A 136 -71.62 0.73 6.96
CA ILE A 136 -72.98 0.51 7.44
C ILE A 136 -73.83 0.16 6.21
N SER A 137 -74.51 -0.98 6.22
CA SER A 137 -75.77 -1.14 5.49
C SER A 137 -76.78 -1.81 6.39
N THR A 138 -77.72 -0.99 6.85
CA THR A 138 -79.06 -1.38 7.30
C THR A 138 -79.77 -2.22 6.24
N GLY A 139 -80.36 -3.32 6.68
CA GLY A 139 -81.36 -4.12 5.97
C GLY A 139 -82.18 -4.89 6.98
#